data_AF-A0A7J4NXE4-F1
#
_entry.id   AF-A0A7J4NXE4-F1
#
_cell.length_a   1.000
_cell.length_b   1.000
_cell.length_c   1.000
_cell.angle_alpha   90.00
_cell.angle_beta   90.00
_cell.angle_gamma   90.00
#
_symmetry.space_group_name_H-M   'P 1'
#
loop_
_entity.id
_entity.type
_entity.pdbx_description
1 polymer ?
#
loop_
_entity_poly.entity_id
_entity_poly.type
_entity_poly.pdbx_seq_one_letter_code
_entity_poly.pdbx_strand_id
1 'polypeptide(L)'
;MAACVIRVRGGRKPELDDKFISATSSIGLIVIGALTACVMAYWIVGWQNVSVTLSQLFFLALIGAVTGALLESIPSGTDKNLTMILGSSMIMWLFASFGYYVNFSHLSAIFIFSLFLAYLAYRFDIADVSAMLSATLLGVLIIVFTNFNWYLILISFFLLGGAFTRYGYDYKHIMGIAQGKGGVRSYENVLCNSITALILAVAYGMYHEIYPEIGAVLMFAYLGAVATATGDTLASEIGET
;
A
#
# COMPACT_ATOMS: atom_id res chain seq x y z
N MET A 1 42.70 -14.70 -36.94
CA MET A 1 41.69 -13.76 -36.40
C MET A 1 40.37 -14.52 -36.34
N ALA A 2 40.01 -15.24 -35.27
CA ALA A 2 39.63 -14.76 -33.93
C ALA A 2 38.60 -13.61 -34.05
N ALA A 3 37.34 -13.68 -33.57
CA ALA A 3 36.83 -14.42 -32.43
C ALA A 3 35.36 -14.86 -32.62
N CYS A 4 35.10 -16.15 -32.37
CA CYS A 4 33.81 -16.67 -31.96
C CYS A 4 33.66 -16.33 -30.46
N VAL A 5 32.81 -15.36 -30.12
CA VAL A 5 32.48 -15.08 -28.72
C VAL A 5 31.24 -15.87 -28.35
N ILE A 6 31.51 -16.96 -27.63
CA ILE A 6 30.56 -17.78 -26.91
C ILE A 6 29.75 -16.87 -25.97
N ARG A 7 28.45 -16.77 -26.22
CA ARG A 7 27.49 -16.17 -25.29
C ARG A 7 27.41 -17.07 -24.07
N VAL A 8 28.20 -16.75 -23.05
CA VAL A 8 28.20 -17.42 -21.74
C VAL A 8 26.76 -17.44 -21.24
N ARG A 9 26.26 -18.66 -20.97
CA ARG A 9 25.07 -18.90 -20.16
C ARG A 9 25.28 -18.22 -18.81
N GLY A 10 24.73 -17.01 -18.64
CA GLY A 10 24.42 -16.50 -17.31
C GLY A 10 23.41 -17.45 -16.70
N GLY A 11 23.82 -18.17 -15.65
CA GLY A 11 22.89 -18.97 -14.86
C GLY A 11 21.73 -18.09 -14.43
N ARG A 12 20.49 -18.57 -14.58
CA ARG A 12 19.33 -17.96 -13.93
C ARG A 12 19.69 -17.86 -12.45
N LYS A 13 19.93 -16.63 -11.94
CA LYS A 13 19.77 -16.40 -10.50
C LYS A 13 18.36 -16.86 -10.14
N PRO A 14 18.17 -17.59 -9.04
CA PRO A 14 16.84 -18.02 -8.66
C PRO A 14 16.00 -16.76 -8.39
N GLU A 15 14.97 -16.56 -9.20
CA GLU A 15 14.01 -15.45 -9.15
C GLU A 15 13.40 -15.25 -7.75
N LEU A 16 13.36 -16.32 -6.95
CA LEU A 16 12.99 -16.32 -5.54
C LEU A 16 13.92 -15.48 -4.64
N ASP A 17 15.23 -15.54 -4.85
CA ASP A 17 16.20 -14.81 -4.01
C ASP A 17 16.10 -13.31 -4.25
N ASP A 18 15.96 -12.89 -5.52
CA ASP A 18 15.79 -11.48 -5.88
C ASP A 18 14.46 -10.92 -5.34
N LYS A 19 13.38 -11.72 -5.36
CA LYS A 19 12.11 -11.37 -4.71
C LYS A 19 12.33 -11.14 -3.21
N PHE A 20 12.90 -12.12 -2.52
CA PHE A 20 13.07 -12.08 -1.07
C PHE A 20 13.95 -10.89 -0.63
N ILE A 21 15.02 -10.61 -1.37
CA ILE A 21 15.89 -9.45 -1.14
C ILE A 21 15.11 -8.14 -1.31
N SER A 22 14.25 -8.04 -2.33
CA SER A 22 13.46 -6.83 -2.58
C SER A 22 12.45 -6.56 -1.45
N ALA A 23 11.68 -7.56 -1.02
CA ALA A 23 10.73 -7.39 0.08
C ALA A 23 11.42 -7.10 1.42
N THR A 24 12.53 -7.78 1.71
CA THR A 24 13.30 -7.57 2.95
C THR A 24 13.90 -6.16 2.99
N SER A 25 14.40 -5.67 1.86
CA SER A 25 14.90 -4.30 1.74
C SER A 25 13.79 -3.27 2.01
N SER A 26 12.61 -3.43 1.40
CA SER A 26 11.47 -2.53 1.63
C SER A 26 10.98 -2.54 3.08
N ILE A 27 10.92 -3.70 3.73
CA ILE A 27 10.56 -3.78 5.16
C ILE A 27 11.65 -3.10 6.01
N GLY A 28 12.92 -3.29 5.67
CA GLY A 28 14.05 -2.60 6.31
C GLY A 28 13.95 -1.08 6.19
N LEU A 29 13.57 -0.56 5.01
CA LEU A 29 13.32 0.87 4.78
C LEU A 29 12.20 1.41 5.67
N ILE A 30 11.11 0.66 5.86
CA ILE A 30 10.03 1.09 6.77
C ILE A 30 10.54 1.19 8.20
N VAL A 31 11.22 0.16 8.70
CA VAL A 31 11.68 0.12 10.10
C VAL A 31 12.71 1.21 10.36
N ILE A 32 13.74 1.31 9.53
CA ILE A 32 14.80 2.31 9.68
C ILE A 32 14.24 3.72 9.44
N GLY A 33 13.38 3.90 8.44
CA GLY A 33 12.73 5.17 8.14
C GLY A 33 11.83 5.64 9.28
N ALA A 34 11.02 4.76 9.86
CA ALA A 34 10.13 5.11 10.97
C ALA A 34 10.93 5.47 12.23
N LEU A 35 12.00 4.73 12.54
CA LEU A 35 12.87 5.01 13.68
C LEU A 35 13.59 6.35 13.53
N THR A 36 14.20 6.59 12.37
CA THR A 36 14.92 7.84 12.10
C THR A 36 13.96 9.04 12.11
N ALA A 37 12.78 8.92 11.48
CA ALA A 37 11.76 9.96 11.51
C ALA A 37 11.26 10.25 12.94
N CYS A 38 11.04 9.23 13.78
CA CYS A 38 10.65 9.42 15.18
C CYS A 38 11.71 10.19 15.97
N VAL A 39 12.99 9.79 15.84
CA VAL A 39 14.11 10.43 16.56
C VAL A 39 14.26 11.89 16.12
N MET A 40 14.23 12.14 14.82
CA MET A 40 14.34 13.50 14.26
C MET A 40 13.16 14.37 14.69
N ALA A 41 11.93 13.84 14.65
CA ALA A 41 10.75 14.60 15.03
C ALA A 41 10.76 14.93 16.53
N TYR A 42 11.15 13.98 17.39
CA TYR A 42 11.31 14.23 18.83
C TYR A 42 12.34 15.33 19.11
N TRP A 43 13.47 15.31 18.39
CA TRP A 43 14.50 16.34 18.49
C TRP A 43 13.98 17.74 18.09
N ILE A 44 13.27 17.84 16.96
CA ILE A 44 12.71 19.11 16.45
C ILE A 44 11.68 19.67 17.43
N VAL A 45 10.78 18.83 17.94
CA VAL A 45 9.75 19.23 18.90
C VAL A 45 10.38 19.77 20.18
N GLY A 46 11.45 19.14 20.66
CA GLY A 46 12.22 19.62 21.82
C GLY A 46 12.85 21.00 21.62
N TRP A 47 13.24 21.33 20.38
CA TRP A 47 13.80 22.65 20.05
C TRP A 47 12.73 23.74 19.90
N GLN A 48 11.58 23.41 19.31
CA GLN A 48 10.55 24.39 18.97
C GLN A 48 9.53 24.63 20.08
N ASN A 49 9.60 23.90 21.21
CA ASN A 49 8.63 23.98 22.32
C ASN A 49 7.17 23.80 21.87
N VAL A 50 6.94 23.03 20.81
CA VAL A 50 5.60 22.69 20.34
C VAL A 50 5.10 21.49 21.14
N SER A 51 3.84 21.52 21.58
CA SER A 51 3.24 20.39 22.30
C SER A 51 2.67 19.36 21.32
N VAL A 52 3.48 18.38 20.93
CA VAL A 52 3.05 17.24 20.10
C VAL A 52 3.13 15.95 20.92
N THR A 53 2.09 15.12 20.86
CA THR A 53 2.10 13.83 21.57
C THR A 53 3.01 12.82 20.89
N LEU A 54 3.66 11.95 21.67
CA LEU A 54 4.54 10.90 21.12
C LEU A 54 3.79 9.94 20.19
N SER A 55 2.49 9.73 20.44
CA SER A 55 1.60 8.95 19.58
C SER A 55 1.39 9.58 18.20
N GLN A 56 1.24 10.91 18.12
CA GLN A 56 1.18 11.63 16.83
C GLN A 56 2.50 11.50 16.08
N LEU A 57 3.63 11.68 16.76
CA LEU A 57 4.95 11.56 16.14
C LEU A 57 5.17 10.16 15.55
N PHE A 58 4.83 9.12 16.32
CA PHE A 58 4.93 7.75 15.85
C PHE A 58 4.00 7.47 14.67
N PHE A 59 2.77 7.97 14.71
CA PHE A 59 1.82 7.84 13.60
C PHE A 59 2.37 8.46 12.31
N LEU A 60 2.84 9.72 12.37
CA LEU A 60 3.40 10.44 11.23
C LEU A 60 4.67 9.78 10.70
N ALA A 61 5.56 9.34 11.58
CA ALA A 61 6.77 8.64 11.20
C ALA A 61 6.48 7.32 10.49
N LEU A 62 5.51 6.54 10.98
CA LEU A 62 5.15 5.25 10.38
C LEU A 62 4.52 5.42 8.99
N ILE A 63 3.52 6.30 8.84
CA ILE A 63 2.88 6.52 7.53
C ILE A 63 3.86 7.14 6.54
N GLY A 64 4.74 8.04 6.99
CA GLY A 64 5.80 8.62 6.17
C GLY A 64 6.81 7.58 5.70
N ALA A 65 7.22 6.67 6.57
CA ALA A 65 8.14 5.59 6.24
C ALA A 65 7.53 4.56 5.27
N VAL A 66 6.26 4.16 5.49
CA VAL A 66 5.54 3.26 4.56
C VAL A 66 5.37 3.92 3.20
N THR A 67 5.02 5.21 3.17
CA THR A 67 4.91 5.99 1.92
C THR A 67 6.26 6.09 1.20
N GLY A 68 7.34 6.41 1.93
CA GLY A 68 8.69 6.49 1.35
C GLY A 68 9.12 5.16 0.76
N ALA A 69 8.90 4.06 1.48
CA ALA A 69 9.19 2.71 0.98
C ALA A 69 8.34 2.38 -0.27
N LEU A 70 7.05 2.76 -0.29
CA LEU A 70 6.19 2.58 -1.46
C LEU A 70 6.74 3.35 -2.67
N LEU A 71 7.07 4.63 -2.50
CA LEU A 71 7.59 5.46 -3.59
C LEU A 71 8.95 4.98 -4.10
N GLU A 72 9.81 4.43 -3.25
CA GLU A 72 11.05 3.75 -3.67
C GLU A 72 10.77 2.54 -4.57
N SER A 73 9.73 1.79 -4.26
CA SER A 73 9.37 0.58 -5.01
C SER A 73 8.76 0.87 -6.39
N ILE A 74 8.27 2.09 -6.62
CA ILE A 74 7.63 2.47 -7.89
C ILE A 74 8.70 2.85 -8.92
N PRO A 75 8.66 2.28 -10.14
CA PRO A 75 9.52 2.72 -11.23
C PRO A 75 9.19 4.17 -11.62
N SER A 76 10.14 5.10 -11.49
CA SER A 76 9.97 6.50 -11.88
C SER A 76 10.96 6.88 -12.98
N GLY A 77 10.50 7.66 -13.97
CA GLY A 77 11.36 8.29 -14.98
C GLY A 77 12.02 9.60 -14.51
N THR A 78 11.64 10.10 -13.34
CA THR A 78 12.16 11.32 -12.70
C THR A 78 13.08 10.97 -11.54
N ASP A 79 13.80 11.97 -11.01
CA ASP A 79 14.62 11.83 -9.79
C ASP A 79 13.80 11.20 -8.65
N LYS A 80 14.20 9.98 -8.33
CA LYS A 80 13.61 9.12 -7.31
C LYS A 80 13.64 9.79 -5.94
N ASN A 81 14.76 10.41 -5.59
CA ASN A 81 14.95 11.01 -4.28
C ASN A 81 13.96 12.16 -4.06
N LEU A 82 13.78 12.99 -5.08
CA LEU A 82 12.84 14.11 -5.03
C LEU A 82 11.40 13.61 -4.82
N THR A 83 11.01 12.57 -5.57
CA THR A 83 9.66 11.98 -5.48
C THR A 83 9.39 11.42 -4.10
N MET A 84 10.35 10.69 -3.52
CA MET A 84 10.22 10.12 -2.18
C MET A 84 10.13 11.19 -1.10
N ILE A 85 11.03 12.19 -1.15
CA ILE A 85 11.05 13.28 -0.16
C ILE A 85 9.74 14.07 -0.22
N LEU A 86 9.31 14.49 -1.42
CA LEU A 86 8.08 15.26 -1.56
C LEU A 86 6.85 14.44 -1.18
N GLY A 87 6.71 13.22 -1.68
CA GLY A 87 5.53 12.39 -1.43
C GLY A 87 5.37 12.00 0.04
N SER A 88 6.45 11.57 0.70
CA SER A 88 6.41 11.27 2.14
C SER A 88 6.14 12.52 2.98
N SER A 89 6.78 13.66 2.65
CA SER A 89 6.56 14.92 3.36
C SER A 89 5.14 15.45 3.21
N MET A 90 4.55 15.36 2.01
CA MET A 90 3.17 15.80 1.77
C MET A 90 2.15 14.94 2.51
N ILE A 91 2.35 13.62 2.57
CA ILE A 91 1.49 12.72 3.34
C ILE A 91 1.62 13.01 4.84
N MET A 92 2.85 13.17 5.34
CA MET A 92 3.07 13.55 6.74
C MET A 92 2.42 14.90 7.06
N TRP A 93 2.56 15.90 6.20
CA TRP A 93 1.97 17.22 6.38
C TRP A 93 0.44 17.18 6.39
N LEU A 94 -0.17 16.42 5.47
CA LEU A 94 -1.62 16.22 5.41
C LEU A 94 -2.17 15.71 6.75
N PHE A 95 -1.58 14.63 7.26
CA PHE A 95 -2.04 14.02 8.51
C PHE A 95 -1.66 14.82 9.76
N ALA A 96 -0.53 15.54 9.72
CA ALA A 96 -0.16 16.47 10.79
C ALA A 96 -1.18 17.61 10.91
N SER A 97 -1.72 18.09 9.78
CA SER A 97 -2.75 19.13 9.75
C SER A 97 -4.06 18.73 10.43
N PHE A 98 -4.36 17.44 10.51
CA PHE A 98 -5.57 16.95 11.18
C PHE A 98 -5.38 16.81 12.70
N GLY A 99 -4.15 16.82 13.22
CA GLY A 99 -3.88 16.59 14.63
C GLY A 99 -4.31 15.20 15.13
N TYR A 100 -4.54 14.26 14.22
CA TYR A 100 -5.06 12.93 14.55
C TYR A 100 -3.99 12.07 15.24
N TYR A 101 -4.39 11.25 16.21
CA TYR A 101 -3.47 10.42 16.96
C TYR A 101 -4.06 9.06 17.32
N VAL A 102 -3.20 8.05 17.33
CA VAL A 102 -3.55 6.68 17.69
C VAL A 102 -2.58 6.19 18.74
N ASN A 103 -3.09 5.48 19.74
CA ASN A 103 -2.24 4.84 20.75
C ASN A 103 -1.17 3.97 20.09
N PHE A 104 0.06 4.07 20.61
CA PHE A 104 1.23 3.38 20.05
C PHE A 104 0.99 1.87 19.85
N SER A 105 0.48 1.20 20.89
CA SER A 105 0.21 -0.25 20.86
C SER A 105 -0.88 -0.64 19.86
N HIS A 106 -1.87 0.23 19.67
CA HIS A 106 -2.96 -0.03 18.73
C HIS A 106 -2.47 0.15 17.28
N LEU A 107 -1.74 1.23 17.01
CA LEU A 107 -1.18 1.48 15.69
C LEU A 107 -0.17 0.41 15.27
N SER A 108 0.71 -0.03 16.17
CA SER A 108 1.67 -1.09 15.87
C SER A 108 0.97 -2.42 15.57
N ALA A 109 -0.09 -2.77 16.30
CA ALA A 109 -0.90 -3.95 16.01
C ALA A 109 -1.56 -3.87 14.63
N ILE A 110 -2.17 -2.73 14.28
CA ILE A 110 -2.79 -2.50 12.96
C ILE A 110 -1.76 -2.63 11.85
N PHE A 111 -0.58 -2.02 12.03
CA PHE A 111 0.50 -2.06 11.05
C PHE A 111 1.03 -3.46 10.84
N ILE A 112 1.37 -4.19 11.92
CA ILE A 112 1.86 -5.57 11.83
C ILE A 112 0.83 -6.46 11.13
N PHE A 113 -0.45 -6.33 11.50
CA PHE A 113 -1.52 -7.09 10.88
C PHE A 113 -1.68 -6.78 9.38
N SER A 114 -1.70 -5.49 9.01
CA SER A 114 -1.85 -5.06 7.62
C SER A 114 -0.65 -5.49 6.76
N LEU A 115 0.56 -5.33 7.30
CA LEU A 115 1.80 -5.75 6.64
C LEU A 115 1.85 -7.28 6.49
N PHE A 116 1.42 -8.03 7.51
CA PHE A 116 1.39 -9.49 7.47
C PHE A 116 0.49 -10.00 6.35
N LEU A 117 -0.73 -9.49 6.24
CA LEU A 117 -1.66 -9.89 5.18
C LEU A 117 -1.16 -9.48 3.79
N ALA A 118 -0.62 -8.28 3.65
CA ALA A 118 -0.03 -7.83 2.40
C ALA A 118 1.19 -8.70 2.01
N TYR A 119 2.02 -9.07 2.97
CA TYR A 119 3.16 -9.96 2.78
C TYR A 119 2.73 -11.36 2.35
N LEU A 120 1.65 -11.91 2.90
CA LEU A 120 1.09 -13.18 2.45
C LEU A 120 0.65 -13.11 0.98
N ALA A 121 -0.07 -12.05 0.58
CA ALA A 121 -0.46 -11.86 -0.82
C ALA A 121 0.76 -11.81 -1.76
N TYR A 122 1.82 -11.13 -1.32
CA TYR A 122 3.09 -11.11 -2.03
C TYR A 122 3.77 -12.50 -2.10
N ARG A 123 3.73 -13.27 -1.01
CA ARG A 123 4.34 -14.59 -0.89
C ARG A 123 3.66 -15.64 -1.79
N PHE A 124 2.36 -15.48 -2.02
CA PHE A 124 1.55 -16.34 -2.89
C PHE A 124 1.53 -15.90 -4.36
N ASP A 125 2.39 -14.95 -4.75
CA ASP A 125 2.48 -14.40 -6.11
C ASP A 125 1.16 -13.76 -6.59
N ILE A 126 0.36 -13.23 -5.66
CA ILE A 126 -0.86 -12.46 -5.98
C ILE A 126 -0.50 -10.98 -6.23
N ALA A 127 0.53 -10.49 -5.54
CA ALA A 127 0.95 -9.08 -5.52
C ALA A 127 2.47 -8.93 -5.62
N ASP A 128 2.94 -7.83 -6.20
CA ASP A 128 4.35 -7.42 -6.16
C ASP A 128 4.67 -6.57 -4.91
N VAL A 129 5.93 -6.16 -4.74
CA VAL A 129 6.37 -5.37 -3.57
C VAL A 129 5.64 -4.03 -3.50
N SER A 130 5.39 -3.38 -4.65
CA SER A 130 4.68 -2.11 -4.71
C SER A 130 3.21 -2.24 -4.29
N ALA A 131 2.57 -3.34 -4.69
CA ALA A 131 1.23 -3.70 -4.23
C ALA A 131 1.20 -4.05 -2.74
N MET A 132 2.19 -4.79 -2.22
CA MET A 132 2.32 -5.10 -0.79
C MET A 132 2.38 -3.83 0.06
N LEU A 133 3.22 -2.86 -0.34
CA LEU A 133 3.38 -1.60 0.36
C LEU A 133 2.12 -0.72 0.27
N SER A 134 1.49 -0.67 -0.91
CA SER A 134 0.22 0.04 -1.11
C SER A 134 -0.90 -0.55 -0.25
N ALA A 135 -1.03 -1.87 -0.22
CA ALA A 135 -2.02 -2.57 0.59
C ALA A 135 -1.78 -2.38 2.10
N THR A 136 -0.50 -2.35 2.52
CA THR A 136 -0.13 -2.04 3.90
C THR A 136 -0.56 -0.62 4.28
N LEU A 137 -0.25 0.37 3.43
CA LEU A 137 -0.62 1.77 3.65
C LEU A 137 -2.15 1.94 3.73
N LEU A 138 -2.88 1.38 2.77
CA LEU A 138 -4.35 1.41 2.75
C LEU A 138 -4.96 0.72 3.96
N GLY A 139 -4.43 -0.45 4.35
CA GLY A 139 -4.90 -1.20 5.51
C GLY A 139 -4.75 -0.42 6.80
N VAL A 140 -3.58 0.17 7.01
CA VAL A 140 -3.33 1.05 8.17
C VAL A 140 -4.32 2.21 8.19
N LEU A 141 -4.41 2.97 7.10
CA LEU A 141 -5.25 4.17 7.07
C LEU A 141 -6.74 3.84 7.21
N ILE A 142 -7.25 2.81 6.53
CA ILE A 142 -8.67 2.44 6.64
C ILE A 142 -9.01 2.03 8.07
N ILE A 143 -8.23 1.14 8.68
CA ILE A 143 -8.53 0.68 10.05
C ILE A 143 -8.41 1.85 11.05
N VAL A 144 -7.42 2.73 10.86
CA VAL A 144 -7.17 3.87 11.75
C VAL A 144 -8.30 4.91 11.70
N PHE A 145 -8.85 5.20 10.52
CA PHE A 145 -9.92 6.21 10.37
C PHE A 145 -11.33 5.64 10.51
N THR A 146 -11.49 4.32 10.47
CA THR A 146 -12.82 3.69 10.57
C THR A 146 -12.78 2.60 11.63
N ASN A 147 -12.71 1.34 11.22
CA ASN A 147 -12.52 0.18 12.07
C ASN A 147 -12.19 -1.06 11.22
N PHE A 148 -12.01 -2.18 11.88
CA PHE A 148 -11.69 -3.46 11.25
C PHE A 148 -12.73 -3.93 10.22
N ASN A 149 -14.02 -3.62 10.40
CA ASN A 149 -15.08 -4.12 9.51
C ASN A 149 -14.98 -3.51 8.11
N TRP A 150 -14.58 -2.25 8.00
CA TRP A 150 -14.39 -1.60 6.69
C TRP A 150 -13.22 -2.23 5.95
N TYR A 151 -12.12 -2.51 6.66
CA TYR A 151 -11.00 -3.24 6.08
C TYR A 151 -11.37 -4.65 5.61
N LEU A 152 -12.24 -5.37 6.35
CA LEU A 152 -12.74 -6.68 5.93
C LEU A 152 -13.48 -6.63 4.59
N ILE A 153 -14.23 -5.57 4.32
CA ILE A 153 -14.90 -5.37 3.02
C ILE A 153 -13.85 -5.22 1.91
N LEU A 154 -12.84 -4.36 2.12
CA LEU A 154 -11.79 -4.14 1.13
C LEU A 154 -10.97 -5.42 0.86
N ILE A 155 -10.58 -6.16 1.90
CA ILE A 155 -9.79 -7.37 1.71
C ILE A 155 -10.62 -8.49 1.07
N SER A 156 -11.93 -8.56 1.34
CA SER A 156 -12.82 -9.51 0.66
C SER A 156 -12.82 -9.26 -0.84
N PHE A 157 -12.92 -7.99 -1.27
CA PHE A 157 -12.75 -7.61 -2.67
C PHE A 157 -11.38 -8.01 -3.22
N PHE A 158 -10.30 -7.69 -2.50
CA PHE A 158 -8.95 -7.98 -2.95
C PHE A 158 -8.73 -9.49 -3.17
N LEU A 159 -9.22 -10.33 -2.26
CA LEU A 159 -9.15 -11.78 -2.35
C LEU A 159 -10.03 -12.34 -3.48
N LEU A 160 -11.26 -11.85 -3.62
CA LEU A 160 -12.15 -12.23 -4.72
C LEU A 160 -11.50 -11.88 -6.06
N GLY A 161 -11.08 -10.64 -6.25
CA GLY A 161 -10.40 -10.20 -7.47
C GLY A 161 -9.16 -11.03 -7.76
N GLY A 162 -8.30 -11.27 -6.76
CA GLY A 162 -7.10 -12.09 -6.93
C GLY A 162 -7.39 -13.55 -7.31
N ALA A 163 -8.44 -14.14 -6.75
CA ALA A 163 -8.88 -15.49 -7.09
C ALA A 163 -9.36 -15.59 -8.55
N PHE A 164 -10.16 -14.63 -9.01
CA PHE A 164 -10.64 -14.59 -10.39
C PHE A 164 -9.51 -14.31 -11.40
N THR A 165 -8.60 -13.37 -11.10
CA THR A 165 -7.42 -13.11 -11.95
C THR A 165 -6.59 -14.38 -12.17
N ARG A 166 -6.40 -15.20 -11.13
CA ARG A 166 -5.61 -16.45 -11.24
C ARG A 166 -6.33 -17.55 -12.02
N TYR A 167 -7.66 -17.62 -11.93
CA TYR A 167 -8.47 -18.61 -12.64
C TYR A 167 -8.51 -18.36 -14.17
N GLY A 168 -8.58 -17.09 -14.60
CA GLY A 168 -8.60 -16.72 -16.01
C GLY A 168 -7.23 -16.59 -16.68
N TYR A 169 -6.13 -16.66 -15.92
CA TYR A 169 -4.79 -16.36 -16.42
C TYR A 169 -4.34 -17.32 -17.53
N ASP A 170 -4.54 -18.63 -17.33
CA ASP A 170 -4.10 -19.65 -18.29
C ASP A 170 -4.80 -19.49 -19.65
N TYR A 171 -6.08 -19.11 -19.64
CA TYR A 171 -6.85 -18.84 -20.85
C TYR A 171 -6.36 -17.58 -21.58
N LYS A 172 -6.14 -16.48 -20.84
CA LYS A 172 -5.57 -15.24 -21.39
C LYS A 172 -4.15 -15.45 -21.92
N HIS A 173 -3.39 -16.35 -21.31
CA HIS A 173 -2.03 -16.70 -21.76
C HIS A 173 -2.05 -17.43 -23.10
N ILE A 174 -2.99 -18.35 -23.29
CA ILE A 174 -3.15 -19.06 -24.57
C ILE A 174 -3.59 -18.10 -25.70
N MET A 175 -4.42 -17.10 -25.39
CA MET A 175 -4.87 -16.09 -26.35
C MET A 175 -3.84 -14.98 -26.62
N GLY A 176 -2.69 -14.98 -25.94
CA GLY A 176 -1.64 -13.97 -26.13
C GLY A 176 -1.97 -12.58 -25.56
N ILE A 177 -3.04 -12.46 -24.77
CA ILE A 177 -3.46 -11.21 -24.11
C ILE A 177 -3.14 -11.18 -22.60
N ALA A 178 -2.39 -12.17 -22.10
CA ALA A 178 -2.02 -12.24 -20.69
C ALA A 178 -1.21 -11.02 -20.23
N GLN A 179 -1.52 -10.56 -19.02
CA GLN A 179 -0.79 -9.48 -18.36
C GLN A 179 0.69 -9.85 -18.22
N GLY A 180 1.58 -8.90 -18.56
CA GLY A 180 3.03 -9.11 -18.69
C GLY A 180 3.77 -9.49 -17.40
N LYS A 181 3.11 -9.42 -16.22
CA LYS A 181 3.67 -9.80 -14.92
C LYS A 181 3.15 -11.14 -14.38
N GLY A 182 2.66 -12.06 -15.22
CA GLY A 182 2.21 -13.36 -14.70
C GLY A 182 0.86 -13.30 -13.94
N GLY A 183 0.08 -12.24 -14.13
CA GLY A 183 -1.16 -12.00 -13.36
C GLY A 183 -0.95 -11.39 -11.97
N VAL A 184 0.30 -11.03 -11.64
CA VAL A 184 0.66 -10.38 -10.37
C VAL A 184 0.21 -8.92 -10.38
N ARG A 185 -0.51 -8.48 -9.35
CA ARG A 185 -0.99 -7.10 -9.19
C ARG A 185 0.12 -6.14 -8.75
N SER A 186 0.11 -4.92 -9.30
CA SER A 186 1.03 -3.82 -8.95
C SER A 186 0.35 -2.76 -8.07
N TYR A 187 1.12 -1.75 -7.63
CA TYR A 187 0.58 -0.59 -6.91
C TYR A 187 -0.55 0.11 -7.67
N GLU A 188 -0.52 0.14 -9.00
CA GLU A 188 -1.55 0.76 -9.84
C GLU A 188 -2.89 0.07 -9.62
N ASN A 189 -2.91 -1.27 -9.67
CA ASN A 189 -4.13 -2.05 -9.40
C ASN A 189 -4.68 -1.78 -8.01
N VAL A 190 -3.81 -1.64 -7.01
CA VAL A 190 -4.22 -1.45 -5.61
C VAL A 190 -4.74 -0.03 -5.39
N LEU A 191 -3.97 0.98 -5.79
CA LEU A 191 -4.31 2.39 -5.55
C LEU A 191 -5.47 2.86 -6.42
N CYS A 192 -5.49 2.56 -7.73
CA CYS A 192 -6.58 3.01 -8.60
C CYS A 192 -7.95 2.48 -8.14
N ASN A 193 -7.99 1.24 -7.64
CA ASN A 193 -9.23 0.61 -7.18
C ASN A 193 -9.63 1.01 -5.76
N SER A 194 -8.68 1.50 -4.94
CA SER A 194 -8.93 1.70 -3.51
C SER A 194 -8.81 3.16 -3.05
N ILE A 195 -8.29 4.08 -3.87
CA ILE A 195 -8.04 5.46 -3.42
C ILE A 195 -9.35 6.20 -3.12
N THR A 196 -10.40 6.00 -3.91
CA THR A 196 -11.73 6.57 -3.64
C THR A 196 -12.28 6.04 -2.31
N ALA A 197 -12.15 4.73 -2.08
CA ALA A 197 -12.56 4.11 -0.81
C ALA A 197 -11.73 4.66 0.38
N LEU A 198 -10.42 4.84 0.21
CA LEU A 198 -9.56 5.44 1.22
C LEU A 198 -10.01 6.88 1.56
N ILE A 199 -10.24 7.72 0.54
CA ILE A 199 -10.67 9.11 0.74
C ILE A 199 -11.99 9.15 1.53
N LEU A 200 -12.94 8.28 1.19
CA LEU A 200 -14.22 8.18 1.89
C LEU A 200 -14.06 7.67 3.33
N ALA A 201 -13.18 6.72 3.58
CA ALA A 201 -12.87 6.22 4.93
C ALA A 201 -12.22 7.30 5.80
N VAL A 202 -11.25 8.06 5.26
CA VAL A 202 -10.62 9.18 5.95
C VAL A 202 -11.64 10.27 6.25
N ALA A 203 -12.47 10.65 5.27
CA ALA A 203 -13.54 11.62 5.46
C ALA A 203 -14.53 11.15 6.53
N TYR A 204 -14.89 9.86 6.56
CA TYR A 204 -15.76 9.30 7.59
C TYR A 204 -15.13 9.48 8.98
N GLY A 205 -13.88 9.08 9.16
CA GLY A 205 -13.18 9.19 10.44
C GLY A 205 -13.02 10.61 10.94
N MET A 206 -12.92 11.58 10.04
CA MET A 206 -12.79 12.99 10.39
C MET A 206 -14.11 13.68 10.72
N TYR A 207 -15.20 13.34 10.01
CA TYR A 207 -16.41 14.16 10.01
C TYR A 207 -17.64 13.46 10.62
N HIS A 208 -17.64 12.13 10.79
CA HIS A 208 -18.85 11.42 11.24
C HIS A 208 -19.33 11.88 12.62
N GLU A 209 -18.41 12.15 13.56
CA GLU A 209 -18.78 12.63 14.90
C GLU A 209 -19.34 14.05 14.89
N ILE A 210 -18.87 14.90 13.96
CA ILE A 210 -19.29 16.31 13.84
C ILE A 210 -20.61 16.42 13.07
N TYR A 211 -20.77 15.60 12.02
CA TYR A 211 -21.93 15.59 11.11
C TYR A 211 -22.46 14.17 10.93
N PRO A 212 -23.30 13.66 11.85
CA PRO A 212 -23.77 12.27 11.84
C PRO A 212 -24.49 11.88 10.55
N GLU A 213 -25.28 12.78 9.99
CA GLU A 213 -26.02 12.62 8.71
C GLU A 213 -25.07 12.28 7.54
N ILE A 214 -23.88 12.88 7.52
CA ILE A 214 -22.88 12.66 6.47
C ILE A 214 -22.19 11.29 6.63
N GLY A 215 -22.04 10.80 7.86
CA GLY A 215 -21.37 9.52 8.13
C GLY A 215 -22.05 8.34 7.43
N ALA A 216 -23.38 8.27 7.48
CA ALA A 216 -24.13 7.23 6.78
C ALA A 216 -23.91 7.31 5.26
N VAL A 217 -23.95 8.52 4.69
CA VAL A 217 -23.70 8.75 3.25
C VAL A 217 -22.29 8.31 2.86
N LEU A 218 -21.28 8.65 3.65
CA LEU A 218 -19.88 8.26 3.41
C LEU A 218 -19.69 6.73 3.48
N MET A 219 -20.38 6.06 4.41
CA MET A 219 -20.36 4.60 4.50
C MET A 219 -20.98 3.94 3.27
N PHE A 220 -22.13 4.40 2.80
CA PHE A 220 -22.74 3.88 1.57
C PHE A 220 -21.90 4.21 0.34
N ALA A 221 -21.30 5.40 0.28
CA ALA A 221 -20.38 5.77 -0.78
C ALA A 221 -19.13 4.88 -0.78
N TYR A 222 -18.58 4.55 0.39
CA TYR A 222 -17.44 3.64 0.52
C TYR A 222 -17.78 2.26 -0.02
N LEU A 223 -18.92 1.71 0.40
CA LEU A 223 -19.39 0.41 -0.09
C LEU A 223 -19.61 0.44 -1.60
N GLY A 224 -20.21 1.50 -2.13
CA GLY A 224 -20.41 1.71 -3.56
C GLY A 224 -19.09 1.80 -4.34
N ALA A 225 -18.09 2.50 -3.80
CA ALA A 225 -16.76 2.60 -4.41
C ALA A 225 -16.08 1.23 -4.47
N VAL A 226 -16.08 0.47 -3.38
CA VAL A 226 -15.51 -0.90 -3.35
C VAL A 226 -16.29 -1.84 -4.28
N ALA A 227 -17.62 -1.78 -4.29
CA ALA A 227 -18.45 -2.59 -5.18
C ALA A 227 -18.22 -2.26 -6.66
N THR A 228 -18.06 -0.99 -7.00
CA THR A 228 -17.76 -0.53 -8.37
C THR A 228 -16.40 -1.03 -8.82
N ALA A 229 -15.36 -0.86 -8.00
CA ALA A 229 -14.03 -1.38 -8.28
C ALA A 229 -14.01 -2.91 -8.40
N THR A 230 -14.84 -3.59 -7.58
CA THR A 230 -15.06 -5.04 -7.68
C THR A 230 -15.69 -5.42 -9.00
N GLY A 231 -16.75 -4.74 -9.40
CA GLY A 231 -17.43 -4.96 -10.68
C GLY A 231 -16.50 -4.78 -11.88
N ASP A 232 -15.74 -3.68 -11.91
CA ASP A 232 -14.77 -3.38 -12.98
C ASP A 232 -13.67 -4.46 -13.09
N THR A 233 -13.12 -4.88 -11.94
CA THR A 233 -12.12 -5.95 -11.87
C THR A 233 -12.70 -7.28 -12.34
N LEU A 234 -13.90 -7.67 -11.87
CA LEU A 234 -14.50 -8.94 -12.26
C LEU A 234 -14.94 -8.95 -13.73
N ALA A 235 -15.46 -7.83 -14.24
CA ALA A 235 -15.86 -7.70 -15.63
C ALA A 235 -14.67 -7.85 -16.59
N SER A 236 -13.51 -7.27 -16.27
CA SER A 236 -12.29 -7.44 -17.07
C SER A 236 -11.64 -8.81 -16.93
N GLU A 237 -11.86 -9.52 -15.82
CA GLU A 237 -11.32 -10.87 -15.62
C GLU A 237 -12.20 -11.97 -16.22
N ILE A 238 -13.53 -11.83 -16.16
CA ILE A 238 -14.52 -12.80 -16.67
C ILE A 238 -14.98 -12.46 -18.10
N GLY A 239 -15.13 -11.18 -18.45
CA GLY A 239 -15.63 -10.75 -19.76
C GLY A 239 -14.62 -10.92 -20.90
N GLU A 240 -13.33 -11.04 -20.56
CA GLU A 240 -12.22 -11.33 -21.49
C GLU A 240 -11.86 -12.83 -21.53
N THR A 241 -12.71 -13.71 -20.97
CA THR A 241 -12.62 -15.18 -21.11
C THR A 241 -13.72 -15.69 -22.03
#